data_AF-A0A6I6VRA6-F1
#
_entry.id   AF-A0A6I6VRA6-F1
#
_cell.length_a   1.000
_cell.length_b   1.000
_cell.length_c   1.000
_cell.angle_alpha   90.00
_cell.angle_beta   90.00
_cell.angle_gamma   90.00
#
_symmetry.space_group_name_H-M   'P 1'
#
loop_
_entity.id
_entity.type
_entity.pdbx_description
1 polymer ?
#
loop_
_entity_poly.entity_id
_entity_poly.type
_entity_poly.pdbx_seq_one_letter_code
_entity_poly.pdbx_strand_id
1 'polypeptide(L)'
;MQLKLKILLTAILLTTIPLIGSATVPCTFENKGLGGGPSFKFNFSKEECRLVETRNGSVVTLTVQYPEMKLIGARVVDDSVVVLRMSHIDSERYDQNGIVGTREPDRRLGTIDIYDVGSDEMYRFRGKDGEVVFVRNMGNTYLAKRLVAGDVFVFYQYSKNHQDLEYLDATITGFLSQKLVR
;
A
#
# COMPACT_ATOMS: atom_id res chain seq x y z
N MET A 1 71.03 34.86 -7.30
CA MET A 1 69.69 34.84 -7.91
C MET A 1 68.88 33.74 -7.24
N GLN A 2 67.86 34.12 -6.48
CA GLN A 2 67.07 33.26 -5.58
C GLN A 2 65.85 32.71 -6.32
N LEU A 3 65.49 31.44 -6.10
CA LEU A 3 64.09 31.01 -6.29
C LEU A 3 63.78 29.83 -5.36
N LYS A 4 63.17 30.14 -4.20
CA LYS A 4 62.52 29.17 -3.32
C LYS A 4 61.05 29.12 -3.68
N LEU A 5 60.61 28.01 -4.26
CA LEU A 5 59.20 27.72 -4.55
C LEU A 5 58.51 27.24 -3.27
N LYS A 6 57.66 28.07 -2.66
CA LYS A 6 56.78 27.66 -1.55
C LYS A 6 55.43 27.25 -2.13
N ILE A 7 55.13 25.95 -2.06
CA ILE A 7 53.80 25.41 -2.39
C ILE A 7 52.94 25.55 -1.13
N LEU A 8 51.86 26.33 -1.24
CA LEU A 8 50.85 26.53 -0.21
C LEU A 8 49.83 25.37 -0.34
N LEU A 9 49.81 24.43 0.62
CA LEU A 9 48.74 23.44 0.72
C LEU A 9 47.55 24.06 1.45
N THR A 10 46.47 24.32 0.73
CA THR A 10 45.17 24.70 1.29
C THR A 10 44.47 23.43 1.77
N ALA A 11 44.34 23.26 3.08
CA ALA A 11 43.56 22.16 3.66
C ALA A 11 42.06 22.42 3.46
N ILE A 12 41.40 21.60 2.63
CA ILE A 12 39.95 21.59 2.49
C ILE A 12 39.39 20.80 3.68
N LEU A 13 38.79 21.52 4.64
CA LEU A 13 38.07 20.93 5.76
C LEU A 13 36.74 20.39 5.24
N LEU A 14 36.66 19.10 4.93
CA LEU A 14 35.40 18.40 4.67
C LEU A 14 34.59 18.37 5.98
N THR A 15 33.60 19.28 6.08
CA THR A 15 32.58 19.20 7.13
C THR A 15 31.65 18.05 6.79
N THR A 16 31.78 16.95 7.50
CA THR A 16 30.82 15.85 7.50
C THR A 16 29.51 16.36 8.09
N ILE A 17 28.55 16.75 7.23
CA ILE A 17 27.18 17.02 7.62
C ILE A 17 26.58 15.67 8.04
N PRO A 18 26.20 15.46 9.31
CA PRO A 18 25.49 14.25 9.68
C PRO A 18 24.16 14.24 8.94
N LEU A 19 23.96 13.26 8.06
CA LEU A 19 22.62 12.93 7.56
C LEU A 19 21.79 12.60 8.80
N ILE A 20 20.90 13.51 9.19
CA ILE A 20 19.85 13.24 10.15
C ILE A 20 18.91 12.25 9.46
N GLY A 21 19.22 10.96 9.56
CA GLY A 21 18.30 9.91 9.18
C GLY A 21 17.05 10.08 10.05
N SER A 22 15.90 10.31 9.42
CA SER A 22 14.61 10.21 10.11
C SER A 22 14.53 8.81 10.71
N ALA A 23 14.71 8.72 12.03
CA ALA A 23 14.55 7.45 12.73
C ALA A 23 13.10 6.98 12.52
N THR A 24 12.94 5.83 11.87
CA THR A 24 11.65 5.17 11.76
C THR A 24 11.30 4.64 13.14
N VAL A 25 10.18 5.09 13.70
CA VAL A 25 9.68 4.65 15.00
C VAL A 25 8.46 3.78 14.73
N PRO A 26 8.51 2.47 15.03
CA PRO A 26 7.37 1.63 14.75
C PRO A 26 6.15 2.13 15.52
N CYS A 27 5.06 2.44 14.83
CA CYS A 27 3.78 2.77 15.45
C CYS A 27 2.84 1.57 15.41
N THR A 28 2.12 1.38 16.52
CA THR A 28 1.16 0.29 16.69
C THR A 28 -0.23 0.88 16.79
N PHE A 29 -1.15 0.36 15.99
CA PHE A 29 -2.56 0.73 15.97
C PHE A 29 -3.37 -0.47 16.46
N GLU A 30 -3.84 -0.36 17.70
CA GLU A 30 -4.59 -1.43 18.37
C GLU A 30 -5.98 -1.61 17.77
N ASN A 31 -6.37 -2.87 17.59
CA ASN A 31 -7.73 -3.19 17.20
C ASN A 31 -8.67 -3.15 18.42
N LYS A 32 -9.32 -1.99 18.60
CA LYS A 32 -10.29 -1.75 19.67
C LYS A 32 -11.70 -2.29 19.39
N GLY A 33 -11.85 -3.21 18.42
CA GLY A 33 -13.11 -3.92 18.19
C GLY A 33 -13.58 -4.75 19.40
N LEU A 34 -14.69 -5.49 19.23
CA LEU A 34 -15.41 -6.25 20.27
C LEU A 34 -14.63 -7.47 20.83
N GLY A 35 -13.36 -7.32 21.21
CA GLY A 35 -12.58 -8.41 21.81
C GLY A 35 -11.05 -8.24 21.86
N GLY A 36 -10.47 -7.08 21.49
CA GLY A 36 -9.01 -6.89 21.53
C GLY A 36 -8.26 -7.70 20.46
N GLY A 37 -8.67 -7.53 19.20
CA GLY A 37 -8.07 -8.25 18.07
C GLY A 37 -6.60 -7.86 17.79
N PRO A 38 -5.95 -8.53 16.82
CA PRO A 38 -4.57 -8.24 16.45
C PRO A 38 -4.39 -6.77 16.03
N SER A 39 -3.30 -6.15 16.51
CA SER A 39 -2.92 -4.78 16.19
C SER A 39 -2.19 -4.71 14.86
N PHE A 40 -2.26 -3.56 14.19
CA PHE A 40 -1.38 -3.27 13.05
C PHE A 40 -0.11 -2.59 13.54
N LYS A 41 1.05 -3.06 13.11
CA LYS A 41 2.34 -2.43 13.38
C LYS A 41 2.94 -1.93 12.08
N PHE A 42 3.39 -0.69 12.05
CA PHE A 42 4.02 -0.12 10.86
C PHE A 42 5.38 0.49 11.16
N ASN A 43 6.31 0.33 10.23
CA ASN A 43 7.61 0.99 10.24
C ASN A 43 7.55 2.34 9.52
N PHE A 44 6.86 3.29 10.16
CA PHE A 44 6.69 4.66 9.68
C PHE A 44 7.54 5.65 10.50
N SER A 45 7.76 6.85 9.96
CA SER A 45 8.27 7.97 10.76
C SER A 45 7.19 8.47 11.72
N LYS A 46 7.58 9.26 12.73
CA LYS A 46 6.63 9.86 13.68
C LYS A 46 5.59 10.73 12.98
N GLU A 47 5.98 11.43 11.94
CA GLU A 47 5.12 12.29 11.13
C GLU A 47 4.14 11.46 10.31
N GLU A 48 4.61 10.38 9.68
CA GLU A 48 3.79 9.44 8.92
C GLU A 48 2.74 8.75 9.80
N CYS A 49 3.11 8.33 11.02
CA CYS A 49 2.17 7.71 11.96
C CYS A 49 0.97 8.60 12.31
N ARG A 50 1.10 9.93 12.25
CA ARG A 50 -0.01 10.87 12.50
C ARG A 50 -1.01 10.93 11.34
N LEU A 51 -0.64 10.46 10.15
CA LEU A 51 -1.48 10.45 8.96
C LEU A 51 -2.34 9.19 8.84
N VAL A 52 -2.06 8.17 9.65
CA VAL A 52 -2.81 6.93 9.69
C VAL A 52 -4.13 7.15 10.43
N GLU A 53 -5.24 6.85 9.76
CA GLU A 53 -6.57 6.95 10.35
C GLU A 53 -7.03 5.59 10.88
N THR A 54 -7.70 5.59 12.04
CA THR A 54 -8.35 4.38 12.57
C THR A 54 -9.83 4.65 12.76
N ARG A 55 -10.69 3.79 12.20
CA ARG A 55 -12.14 3.89 12.39
C ARG A 55 -12.60 2.79 13.34
N ASN A 56 -13.13 3.19 14.50
CA ASN A 56 -13.58 2.29 15.57
C ASN A 56 -12.52 1.24 16.00
N GLY A 57 -11.23 1.54 15.77
CA GLY A 57 -10.11 0.63 16.03
C GLY A 57 -9.97 -0.56 15.08
N SER A 58 -11.03 -1.01 14.40
CA SER A 58 -11.00 -2.25 13.60
C SER A 58 -10.49 -2.09 12.17
N VAL A 59 -10.50 -0.87 11.63
CA VAL A 59 -10.02 -0.57 10.28
C VAL A 59 -8.94 0.49 10.33
N VAL A 60 -7.77 0.18 9.80
CA VAL A 60 -6.69 1.13 9.54
C VAL A 60 -6.82 1.65 8.12
N THR A 61 -6.76 2.97 7.95
CA THR A 61 -6.80 3.64 6.65
C THR A 61 -5.50 4.39 6.40
N LEU A 62 -4.89 4.13 5.25
CA LEU A 62 -3.70 4.81 4.75
C LEU A 62 -4.10 5.56 3.47
N THR A 63 -3.82 6.86 3.42
CA THR A 63 -3.92 7.63 2.18
C THR A 63 -2.50 7.87 1.68
N VAL A 64 -2.20 7.46 0.45
CA VAL A 64 -0.87 7.56 -0.14
C VAL A 64 -0.90 8.31 -1.46
N GLN A 65 0.16 9.06 -1.72
CA GLN A 65 0.46 9.61 -3.03
C GLN A 65 0.94 8.49 -3.97
N TYR A 66 0.43 8.44 -5.19
CA TYR A 66 0.84 7.51 -6.23
C TYR A 66 1.59 8.23 -7.35
N PRO A 67 2.69 7.65 -7.90
CA PRO A 67 3.22 6.30 -7.64
C PRO A 67 4.26 6.20 -6.51
N GLU A 68 4.63 7.29 -5.84
CA GLU A 68 5.73 7.30 -4.87
C GLU A 68 5.41 6.56 -3.56
N MET A 69 4.13 6.25 -3.31
CA MET A 69 3.61 5.59 -2.12
C MET A 69 3.94 6.30 -0.81
N LYS A 70 4.07 7.63 -0.86
CA LYS A 70 4.28 8.47 0.32
C LYS A 70 2.97 8.65 1.07
N LEU A 71 2.96 8.42 2.39
CA LEU A 71 1.80 8.73 3.22
C LEU A 71 1.49 10.23 3.18
N ILE A 72 0.21 10.54 2.99
CA ILE A 72 -0.34 11.89 2.97
C ILE A 72 -1.60 11.95 3.85
N GLY A 73 -2.07 13.17 4.14
CA GLY A 73 -3.34 13.35 4.86
C GLY A 73 -4.53 12.86 4.03
N ALA A 74 -5.64 12.60 4.72
CA ALA A 74 -6.90 12.17 4.11
C ALA A 74 -7.31 13.11 2.96
N ARG A 75 -7.59 12.53 1.80
CA ARG A 75 -7.93 13.25 0.58
C ARG A 75 -8.86 12.40 -0.29
N VAL A 76 -9.68 13.07 -1.10
CA VAL A 76 -10.49 12.42 -2.13
C VAL A 76 -9.58 11.74 -3.15
N VAL A 77 -9.97 10.55 -3.61
CA VAL A 77 -9.26 9.82 -4.66
C VAL A 77 -9.28 10.63 -5.96
N ASP A 78 -8.10 10.90 -6.48
CA ASP A 78 -7.84 11.41 -7.82
C ASP A 78 -6.69 10.60 -8.46
N ASP A 79 -6.14 11.07 -9.57
CA ASP A 79 -5.07 10.36 -10.29
C ASP A 79 -3.77 10.22 -9.49
N SER A 80 -3.58 11.02 -8.45
CA SER A 80 -2.38 11.04 -7.62
C SER A 80 -2.58 10.36 -6.25
N VAL A 81 -3.77 9.83 -5.95
CA VAL A 81 -4.12 9.34 -4.62
C VAL A 81 -4.63 7.91 -4.66
N VAL A 82 -4.11 7.08 -3.76
CA VAL A 82 -4.66 5.75 -3.45
C VAL A 82 -5.06 5.73 -1.97
N VAL A 83 -6.26 5.24 -1.69
CA VAL A 83 -6.73 5.03 -0.31
C VAL A 83 -6.77 3.54 -0.03
N LEU A 84 -5.92 3.08 0.89
CA LEU A 84 -5.88 1.71 1.37
C LEU A 84 -6.62 1.63 2.70
N ARG A 85 -7.41 0.59 2.89
CA ARG A 85 -8.06 0.29 4.15
C ARG A 85 -7.86 -1.18 4.47
N MET A 86 -7.51 -1.43 5.72
CA MET A 86 -6.96 -2.69 6.18
C MET A 86 -7.69 -3.14 7.42
N SER A 87 -8.04 -4.42 7.45
CA SER A 87 -8.66 -5.07 8.61
C SER A 87 -8.13 -6.49 8.73
N HIS A 88 -7.94 -6.94 9.96
CA HIS A 88 -7.68 -8.35 10.22
C HIS A 88 -8.93 -9.18 9.96
N ILE A 89 -8.74 -10.40 9.47
CA ILE A 89 -9.79 -11.37 9.23
C ILE A 89 -9.50 -12.68 9.96
N ASP A 90 -10.55 -13.45 10.21
CA ASP A 90 -10.42 -14.86 10.59
C ASP A 90 -10.14 -15.67 9.31
N SER A 91 -8.87 -16.01 9.08
CA SER A 91 -8.42 -16.71 7.88
C SER A 91 -8.98 -18.13 7.76
N GLU A 92 -9.40 -18.75 8.86
CA GLU A 92 -10.04 -20.08 8.82
C GLU A 92 -11.46 -20.02 8.25
N ARG A 93 -12.12 -18.86 8.34
CA ARG A 93 -13.50 -18.65 7.89
C ARG A 93 -13.62 -17.81 6.63
N TYR A 94 -12.53 -17.21 6.19
CA TYR A 94 -12.54 -16.32 5.04
C TYR A 94 -12.23 -17.07 3.75
N ASP A 95 -13.25 -17.23 2.90
CA ASP A 95 -13.07 -17.68 1.53
C ASP A 95 -12.98 -16.48 0.58
N GLN A 96 -11.76 -16.21 0.10
CA GLN A 96 -11.51 -15.13 -0.85
C GLN A 96 -12.22 -15.36 -2.19
N ASN A 97 -12.39 -16.61 -2.63
CA ASN A 97 -13.08 -16.93 -3.87
C ASN A 97 -14.61 -16.90 -3.72
N GLY A 98 -15.13 -16.75 -2.50
CA GLY A 98 -16.57 -16.65 -2.25
C GLY A 98 -17.27 -15.51 -3.02
N ILE A 99 -16.51 -14.52 -3.51
CA ILE A 99 -17.01 -13.45 -4.38
C ILE A 99 -17.55 -13.99 -5.72
N VAL A 100 -16.87 -14.99 -6.31
CA VAL A 100 -17.26 -15.62 -7.59
C VAL A 100 -17.79 -17.04 -7.42
N GLY A 101 -17.55 -17.66 -6.25
CA GLY A 101 -17.88 -19.06 -5.99
C GLY A 101 -17.25 -19.98 -7.02
N THR A 102 -18.07 -20.81 -7.65
CA THR A 102 -17.66 -21.76 -8.70
C THR A 102 -17.95 -21.25 -10.12
N ARG A 103 -18.22 -19.95 -10.30
CA ARG A 103 -18.52 -19.37 -11.60
C ARG A 103 -17.24 -19.30 -12.45
N GLU A 104 -17.32 -19.78 -13.68
CA GLU A 104 -16.29 -19.56 -14.71
C GLU A 104 -16.31 -18.11 -15.21
N PRO A 105 -15.16 -17.51 -15.58
CA PRO A 105 -15.12 -16.16 -16.11
C PRO A 105 -15.85 -16.05 -17.46
N ASP A 106 -16.53 -14.93 -17.68
CA ASP A 106 -17.22 -14.67 -18.95
C ASP A 106 -16.22 -14.39 -20.08
N ARG A 107 -15.07 -13.78 -19.74
CA ARG A 107 -13.97 -13.53 -20.68
C ARG A 107 -12.62 -13.49 -19.96
N ARG A 108 -11.52 -13.62 -20.72
CA ARG A 108 -10.15 -13.52 -20.23
C ARG A 108 -9.34 -12.52 -21.05
N LEU A 109 -8.49 -11.75 -20.38
CA LEU A 109 -7.50 -10.86 -20.99
C LEU A 109 -6.13 -11.18 -20.39
N GLY A 110 -5.30 -11.94 -21.12
CA GLY A 110 -4.03 -12.43 -20.58
C GLY A 110 -4.25 -13.30 -19.34
N THR A 111 -3.69 -12.88 -18.21
CA THR A 111 -3.82 -13.50 -16.87
C THR A 111 -5.05 -13.04 -16.09
N ILE A 112 -5.83 -12.10 -16.63
CA ILE A 112 -6.97 -11.49 -15.96
C ILE A 112 -8.26 -12.18 -16.39
N ASP A 113 -8.92 -12.83 -15.42
CA ASP A 113 -10.28 -13.32 -15.52
C ASP A 113 -11.27 -12.14 -15.37
N ILE A 114 -12.30 -12.09 -16.20
CA ILE A 114 -13.27 -10.99 -16.20
C ILE A 114 -14.68 -11.56 -16.07
N TYR A 115 -15.44 -10.97 -15.15
CA TYR A 115 -16.80 -11.36 -14.79
C TYR A 115 -17.75 -10.19 -14.99
N ASP A 116 -18.85 -10.44 -15.68
CA ASP A 116 -19.96 -9.51 -15.81
C ASP A 116 -20.84 -9.59 -14.54
N VAL A 117 -20.95 -8.47 -13.82
CA VAL A 117 -21.70 -8.33 -12.56
C VAL A 117 -22.69 -7.19 -12.72
N GLY A 118 -23.86 -7.51 -13.27
CA GLY A 118 -24.87 -6.50 -13.61
C GLY A 118 -24.42 -5.68 -14.82
N SER A 119 -24.31 -4.35 -14.67
CA SER A 119 -23.78 -3.45 -15.70
C SER A 119 -22.29 -3.13 -15.52
N ASP A 120 -21.64 -3.72 -14.52
CA ASP A 120 -20.22 -3.50 -14.22
C ASP A 120 -19.41 -4.76 -14.48
N GLU A 121 -18.11 -4.57 -14.71
CA GLU A 121 -17.13 -5.63 -14.81
C GLU A 121 -16.36 -5.77 -13.49
N MET A 122 -16.07 -7.02 -13.15
CA MET A 122 -15.17 -7.40 -12.09
C MET A 122 -14.01 -8.20 -12.67
N TYR A 123 -12.81 -7.78 -12.32
CA TYR A 123 -11.55 -8.38 -12.74
C TYR A 123 -11.01 -9.23 -11.60
N ARG A 124 -10.43 -10.38 -11.95
CA ARG A 124 -9.75 -11.27 -11.02
C ARG A 124 -8.41 -11.68 -11.63
N PHE A 125 -7.35 -11.58 -10.85
CA PHE A 125 -6.03 -12.05 -11.25
C PHE A 125 -5.24 -12.52 -10.03
N ARG A 126 -4.05 -13.08 -10.25
CA ARG A 126 -3.10 -13.38 -9.16
C ARG A 126 -2.04 -12.29 -9.13
N GLY A 127 -1.88 -11.65 -7.97
CA GLY A 127 -0.80 -10.70 -7.74
C GLY A 127 0.56 -11.37 -7.83
N LYS A 128 1.64 -10.58 -7.83
CA LYS A 128 3.02 -11.10 -7.93
C LYS A 128 3.40 -12.04 -6.78
N ASP A 129 2.75 -11.90 -5.64
CA ASP A 129 2.90 -12.75 -4.47
C ASP A 129 1.95 -13.97 -4.46
N GLY A 130 1.23 -14.21 -5.57
CA GLY A 130 0.38 -15.38 -5.78
C GLY A 130 -1.04 -15.26 -5.21
N GLU A 131 -1.28 -14.25 -4.36
CA GLU A 131 -2.58 -13.95 -3.78
C GLU A 131 -3.59 -13.52 -4.85
N VAL A 132 -4.86 -13.86 -4.63
CA VAL A 132 -5.92 -13.45 -5.54
C VAL A 132 -6.19 -11.95 -5.34
N VAL A 133 -6.48 -11.24 -6.44
CA VAL A 133 -6.89 -9.84 -6.41
C VAL A 133 -8.20 -9.72 -7.17
N PHE A 134 -9.18 -9.09 -6.54
CA PHE A 134 -10.44 -8.72 -7.19
C PHE A 134 -10.48 -7.21 -7.37
N VAL A 135 -10.81 -6.74 -8.56
CA VAL A 135 -10.99 -5.32 -8.86
C VAL A 135 -12.38 -5.12 -9.43
N ARG A 136 -13.13 -4.13 -8.94
CA ARG A 136 -14.42 -3.76 -9.52
C ARG A 136 -14.47 -2.28 -9.84
N ASN A 137 -15.29 -1.94 -10.82
CA ASN A 137 -15.70 -0.58 -11.08
C ASN A 137 -16.50 0.01 -9.91
N MET A 138 -16.20 1.26 -9.57
CA MET A 138 -16.95 2.09 -8.61
C MET A 138 -16.94 3.55 -9.08
N GLY A 139 -17.87 3.91 -9.97
CA GLY A 139 -17.93 5.25 -10.57
C GLY A 139 -16.66 5.58 -11.36
N ASN A 140 -15.95 6.64 -10.96
CA ASN A 140 -14.68 7.07 -11.58
C ASN A 140 -13.43 6.40 -10.97
N THR A 141 -13.63 5.42 -10.08
CA THR A 141 -12.53 4.70 -9.40
C THR A 141 -12.64 3.20 -9.60
N TYR A 142 -11.51 2.53 -9.44
CA TYR A 142 -11.47 1.10 -9.15
C TYR A 142 -11.44 0.88 -7.64
N LEU A 143 -12.11 -0.18 -7.20
CA LEU A 143 -11.98 -0.71 -5.85
C LEU A 143 -11.42 -2.14 -5.96
N ALA A 144 -10.21 -2.32 -5.46
CA ALA A 144 -9.56 -3.62 -5.39
C ALA A 144 -9.60 -4.20 -3.99
N LYS A 145 -9.55 -5.54 -3.90
CA LYS A 145 -9.63 -6.34 -2.68
C LYS A 145 -8.70 -7.53 -2.78
N ARG A 146 -7.92 -7.77 -1.72
CA ARG A 146 -7.03 -8.93 -1.62
C ARG A 146 -6.65 -9.25 -0.18
N LEU A 147 -6.06 -10.42 0.02
CA LEU A 147 -5.32 -10.74 1.23
C LEU A 147 -3.87 -10.29 1.11
N VAL A 148 -3.30 -9.91 2.25
CA VAL A 148 -1.88 -9.68 2.46
C VAL A 148 -1.51 -10.45 3.71
N ALA A 149 -0.38 -11.15 3.68
CA ALA A 149 0.11 -11.94 4.82
C ALA A 149 -0.81 -13.09 5.31
N GLY A 150 -1.88 -13.42 4.59
CA GLY A 150 -2.81 -14.51 4.92
C GLY A 150 -3.93 -14.14 5.89
N ASP A 151 -3.78 -13.05 6.66
CA ASP A 151 -4.73 -12.62 7.71
C ASP A 151 -5.13 -11.14 7.63
N VAL A 152 -4.49 -10.35 6.76
CA VAL A 152 -4.84 -8.94 6.55
C VAL A 152 -5.63 -8.80 5.26
N PHE A 153 -6.91 -8.47 5.39
CA PHE A 153 -7.73 -8.05 4.27
C PHE A 153 -7.45 -6.59 3.93
N VAL A 154 -7.07 -6.33 2.68
CA VAL A 154 -6.78 -5.00 2.16
C VAL A 154 -7.76 -4.67 1.05
N PHE A 155 -8.41 -3.52 1.17
CA PHE A 155 -9.12 -2.89 0.07
C PHE A 155 -8.47 -1.57 -0.29
N TYR A 156 -8.22 -1.33 -1.57
CA TYR A 156 -7.63 -0.09 -2.03
C TYR A 156 -8.42 0.50 -3.19
N GLN A 157 -8.63 1.82 -3.12
CA GLN A 157 -9.39 2.58 -4.09
C GLN A 157 -8.49 3.58 -4.80
N TYR A 158 -8.59 3.64 -6.12
CA TYR A 158 -7.71 4.43 -6.98
C TYR A 158 -8.44 4.87 -8.26
N SER A 159 -7.92 5.89 -8.93
CA SER A 159 -8.49 6.40 -10.18
C SER A 159 -8.52 5.34 -11.28
N LYS A 160 -9.58 5.34 -12.10
CA LYS A 160 -9.67 4.49 -13.32
C LYS A 160 -8.66 4.86 -14.40
N ASN A 161 -7.99 6.01 -14.28
CA ASN A 161 -6.91 6.40 -15.19
C ASN A 161 -5.69 5.47 -15.04
N HIS A 162 -5.59 4.72 -13.94
CA HIS A 162 -4.58 3.66 -13.75
C HIS A 162 -5.13 2.31 -14.22
N GLN A 163 -4.96 2.01 -15.50
CA GLN A 163 -5.54 0.81 -16.14
C GLN A 163 -4.67 -0.44 -16.01
N ASP A 164 -3.38 -0.30 -15.67
CA ASP A 164 -2.50 -1.43 -15.40
C ASP A 164 -2.74 -1.95 -13.97
N LEU A 165 -3.73 -2.84 -13.85
CA LEU A 165 -4.21 -3.37 -12.58
C LEU A 165 -3.11 -4.18 -11.85
N GLU A 166 -2.33 -4.97 -12.59
CA GLU A 166 -1.28 -5.82 -12.05
C GLU A 166 -0.08 -4.98 -11.56
N TYR A 167 0.31 -3.93 -12.29
CA TYR A 167 1.37 -3.02 -11.86
C TYR A 167 0.98 -2.24 -10.60
N LEU A 168 -0.26 -1.75 -10.52
CA LEU A 168 -0.74 -1.01 -9.37
C LEU A 168 -0.83 -1.91 -8.11
N ASP A 169 -1.32 -3.14 -8.24
CA ASP A 169 -1.27 -4.14 -7.15
C ASP A 169 0.17 -4.43 -6.72
N ALA A 170 1.09 -4.63 -7.66
CA ALA A 170 2.51 -4.86 -7.36
C ALA A 170 3.16 -3.67 -6.63
N THR A 171 2.78 -2.44 -6.98
CA THR A 171 3.25 -1.23 -6.32
C THR A 171 2.74 -1.16 -4.87
N ILE A 172 1.46 -1.44 -4.66
CA ILE A 172 0.83 -1.43 -3.34
C ILE A 172 1.39 -2.52 -2.43
N THR A 173 1.54 -3.74 -2.94
CA THR A 173 2.10 -4.86 -2.17
C THR A 173 3.57 -4.66 -1.87
N GLY A 174 4.33 -4.08 -2.81
CA GLY A 174 5.69 -3.61 -2.57
C GLY A 174 5.77 -2.65 -1.38
N PHE A 175 4.93 -1.60 -1.38
CA PHE A 175 4.84 -0.65 -0.27
C PHE A 175 4.47 -1.33 1.06
N LEU A 176 3.41 -2.15 1.08
CA LEU A 176 2.96 -2.83 2.30
C LEU A 176 3.99 -3.80 2.85
N SER A 177 4.70 -4.54 1.98
CA SER A 177 5.75 -5.47 2.41
C SER A 177 6.92 -4.79 3.15
N GLN A 178 7.20 -3.53 2.83
CA GLN A 178 8.25 -2.75 3.46
C GLN A 178 7.80 -2.08 4.76
N LYS A 179 6.50 -1.72 4.83
CA LYS A 179 5.97 -0.86 5.89
C LYS A 179 5.19 -1.60 6.96
N LEU A 180 4.48 -2.67 6.61
CA LEU A 180 3.74 -3.49 7.57
C LEU A 180 4.72 -4.42 8.30
N VAL A 181 4.80 -4.27 9.62
CA VAL A 181 5.63 -5.10 10.49
C VAL A 181 4.78 -6.25 11.03
N ARG A 182 5.30 -7.47 10.92
CA ARG A 182 4.71 -8.67 11.53
C ARG A 182 5.24 -8.85 12.95
#